data_AF-A0A3L6JLS9-F1
#
_entry.id   AF-A0A3L6JLS9-F1
#
_cell.length_a   1.000
_cell.length_b   1.000
_cell.length_c   1.000
_cell.angle_alpha   90.00
_cell.angle_beta   90.00
_cell.angle_gamma   90.00
#
_symmetry.space_group_name_H-M   'P 1'
#
loop_
_entity.id
_entity.type
_entity.pdbx_description
1 polymer ?
#
loop_
_entity_poly.entity_id
_entity_poly.type
_entity_poly.pdbx_seq_one_letter_code
_entity_poly.pdbx_strand_id
1 'polypeptide(L)'
;MQPINTLEISTVILPSILLGVMLGYSIGTMRSYGIARRAALVLILSIISGVILLIPLAYVVPISTFTVLLSSLSVLGGAILGLFYNWTPPVEPVRKSHIIYETDDDEEFDREIKESLGGKQ
;
A
#
# COMPACT_ATOMS: atom_id res chain seq x y z
N MET A 1 -30.76 15.52 -24.89
CA MET A 1 -29.38 15.13 -24.51
C MET A 1 -28.49 16.31 -24.85
N GLN A 2 -27.89 16.98 -23.87
CA GLN A 2 -26.87 17.99 -24.16
C GLN A 2 -25.61 17.27 -24.67
N PRO A 3 -24.93 17.80 -25.70
CA PRO A 3 -23.72 17.19 -26.23
C PRO A 3 -22.66 17.16 -25.13
N ILE A 4 -22.06 15.99 -24.93
CA ILE A 4 -20.97 15.81 -24.00
C ILE A 4 -19.78 16.64 -24.52
N ASN A 5 -19.37 17.66 -23.76
CA ASN A 5 -18.22 18.46 -24.11
C ASN A 5 -16.94 17.66 -23.81
N THR A 6 -16.38 17.03 -24.86
CA THR A 6 -15.20 16.16 -24.76
C THR A 6 -13.98 16.88 -24.19
N LEU A 7 -13.89 18.21 -24.41
CA LEU A 7 -12.83 19.04 -23.89
C LEU A 7 -12.87 19.10 -22.36
N GLU A 8 -14.04 19.36 -21.77
CA GLU A 8 -14.23 19.39 -20.31
C GLU A 8 -13.91 18.04 -19.67
N ILE A 9 -14.35 16.95 -20.30
CA ILE A 9 -14.03 15.60 -19.83
C ILE A 9 -12.52 15.34 -19.86
N SER A 10 -11.83 15.72 -20.92
CA SER A 10 -10.38 15.52 -21.03
C SER A 10 -9.59 16.30 -19.96
N THR A 11 -10.04 17.52 -19.63
CA THR A 11 -9.39 18.35 -18.59
C THR A 11 -9.49 17.76 -17.20
N VAL A 12 -10.47 16.88 -16.94
CA VAL A 12 -10.62 16.17 -15.67
C VAL A 12 -9.92 14.81 -15.71
N ILE A 13 -10.08 14.06 -16.80
CA ILE A 13 -9.56 12.68 -16.88
C ILE A 13 -8.03 12.66 -16.89
N LEU A 14 -7.38 13.52 -17.68
CA LEU A 14 -5.92 13.47 -17.84
C LEU A 14 -5.18 13.67 -16.51
N PRO A 15 -5.50 14.71 -15.72
CA PRO A 15 -4.89 14.91 -14.41
C PRO A 15 -5.21 13.78 -13.44
N SER A 16 -6.44 13.24 -13.48
CA SER A 16 -6.83 12.10 -12.64
C SER A 16 -5.99 10.85 -12.95
N ILE A 17 -5.76 10.52 -14.22
CA ILE A 17 -4.91 9.39 -14.61
C ILE A 17 -3.47 9.60 -14.12
N LEU A 18 -2.91 10.79 -14.35
CA LEU A 18 -1.54 11.12 -13.92
C LEU A 18 -1.37 10.99 -12.40
N LEU A 19 -2.31 11.54 -11.63
CA LEU A 19 -2.32 11.41 -10.18
C LEU A 19 -2.43 9.95 -9.75
N GLY A 20 -3.29 9.18 -10.42
CA GLY A 20 -3.40 7.74 -10.25
C GLY A 20 -2.05 7.04 -10.43
N VAL A 21 -1.37 7.26 -11.56
CA VAL A 21 -0.07 6.65 -11.85
C VAL A 21 0.95 6.96 -10.77
N MET A 22 1.02 8.21 -10.31
CA MET A 22 1.92 8.59 -9.22
C MET A 22 1.61 7.87 -7.90
N LEU A 23 0.33 7.75 -7.53
CA LEU A 23 -0.10 7.00 -6.34
C LEU A 23 0.25 5.52 -6.45
N GLY A 24 -0.09 4.90 -7.58
CA GLY A 24 0.19 3.50 -7.86
C GLY A 24 1.68 3.18 -7.81
N TYR A 25 2.50 4.03 -8.44
CA TYR A 25 3.95 3.92 -8.43
C TYR A 25 4.50 4.00 -6.99
N SER A 26 4.01 4.94 -6.20
CA SER A 26 4.45 5.15 -4.81
C SER A 26 4.10 3.95 -3.94
N ILE A 27 2.86 3.47 -4.01
CA ILE A 27 2.38 2.32 -3.22
C ILE A 27 3.06 1.02 -3.67
N GLY A 28 3.36 0.87 -4.97
CA GLY A 28 4.07 -0.28 -5.53
C GLY A 28 5.44 -0.53 -4.90
N THR A 29 6.13 0.53 -4.47
CA THR A 29 7.44 0.44 -3.78
C THR A 29 7.39 0.03 -2.32
N MET A 30 6.22 0.08 -1.67
CA MET A 30 6.10 -0.06 -0.22
C MET A 30 6.23 -1.52 0.26
N ARG A 31 7.47 -2.01 0.40
CA ARG A 31 7.78 -3.39 0.80
C ARG A 31 7.22 -3.83 2.16
N SER A 32 6.98 -2.89 3.08
CA SER A 32 6.50 -3.15 4.43
C SER A 32 5.03 -3.59 4.51
N TYR A 33 4.23 -3.29 3.48
CA TYR A 33 2.82 -3.66 3.45
C TYR A 33 2.59 -4.91 2.61
N GLY A 34 1.80 -5.83 3.15
CA GLY A 34 1.26 -6.97 2.40
C GLY A 34 0.29 -6.53 1.29
N ILE A 35 0.07 -7.43 0.34
CA ILE A 35 -0.72 -7.17 -0.89
C ILE A 35 -2.12 -6.62 -0.58
N ALA A 36 -2.82 -7.22 0.37
CA ALA A 36 -4.17 -6.80 0.76
C ALA A 36 -4.22 -5.35 1.27
N ARG A 37 -3.22 -4.94 2.07
CA ARG A 37 -3.12 -3.56 2.58
C ARG A 37 -2.82 -2.57 1.47
N ARG A 38 -1.94 -2.93 0.53
CA ARG A 38 -1.65 -2.08 -0.65
C ARG A 38 -2.88 -1.90 -1.53
N ALA A 39 -3.64 -2.97 -1.79
CA ALA A 39 -4.87 -2.90 -2.55
C ALA A 39 -5.93 -1.99 -1.87
N ALA A 40 -6.10 -2.12 -0.56
CA ALA A 40 -6.99 -1.26 0.21
C ALA A 40 -6.57 0.22 0.15
N LEU A 41 -5.26 0.49 0.30
CA LEU A 41 -4.71 1.84 0.19
C LEU A 41 -4.96 2.45 -1.19
N VAL A 42 -4.71 1.69 -2.27
CA VAL A 42 -4.97 2.14 -3.64
C VAL A 42 -6.44 2.50 -3.81
N LEU A 43 -7.35 1.65 -3.35
CA LEU A 43 -8.79 1.88 -3.50
C LEU A 43 -9.25 3.14 -2.75
N ILE A 44 -8.86 3.28 -1.48
CA ILE A 44 -9.23 4.43 -0.64
C ILE A 44 -8.62 5.72 -1.20
N LEU A 45 -7.32 5.71 -1.52
CA LEU A 45 -6.63 6.88 -2.03
C LEU A 45 -7.14 7.30 -3.41
N SER A 46 -7.59 6.36 -4.25
CA SER A 46 -8.15 6.70 -5.56
C SER A 46 -9.47 7.45 -5.44
N ILE A 47 -10.34 7.04 -4.51
CA ILE A 47 -11.62 7.73 -4.23
C ILE A 47 -11.34 9.13 -3.66
N ILE A 48 -10.52 9.21 -2.61
CA ILE A 48 -10.21 10.49 -1.96
C ILE A 48 -9.55 11.46 -2.94
N SER A 49 -8.56 10.99 -3.70
CA SER A 49 -7.83 11.82 -4.66
C SER A 49 -8.72 12.27 -5.82
N GLY A 50 -9.61 11.40 -6.30
CA GLY A 50 -10.60 11.73 -7.33
C GLY A 50 -11.54 12.85 -6.93
N VAL A 51 -11.93 12.90 -5.65
CA VAL A 51 -12.73 13.98 -5.07
C VAL A 51 -11.90 15.25 -4.87
N ILE A 52 -10.70 15.13 -4.28
CA ILE A 52 -9.83 16.28 -4.00
C ILE A 52 -9.47 17.04 -5.28
N LEU A 53 -9.16 16.30 -6.36
CA LEU A 53 -8.78 16.89 -7.64
C LEU A 53 -9.88 17.77 -8.24
N LEU A 54 -11.14 17.52 -7.87
CA LEU A 54 -12.29 18.25 -8.36
C LEU A 54 -12.64 19.48 -7.51
N ILE A 55 -12.11 19.61 -6.29
CA ILE A 55 -12.39 20.76 -5.40
C ILE A 55 -12.09 22.10 -6.09
N PRO A 56 -10.93 22.30 -6.77
CA PRO A 56 -10.66 23.57 -7.45
C PRO A 56 -11.66 23.88 -8.56
N LEU A 57 -12.09 22.85 -9.31
CA LEU A 57 -13.10 23.02 -10.38
C LEU A 57 -14.47 23.37 -9.81
N ALA A 58 -14.81 22.90 -8.60
CA ALA A 58 -16.12 23.12 -8.00
C ALA A 58 -16.40 24.60 -7.69
N TYR A 59 -15.35 25.42 -7.57
CA TYR A 59 -15.48 26.87 -7.40
C TYR A 59 -15.84 27.60 -8.70
N VAL A 60 -15.64 26.96 -9.87
CA VAL A 60 -15.78 27.60 -11.18
C VAL A 60 -16.95 27.02 -11.97
N VAL A 61 -17.20 25.71 -11.84
CA VAL A 61 -18.19 24.97 -12.63
C VAL A 61 -18.96 24.00 -11.73
N PRO A 62 -20.29 23.86 -11.90
CA PRO A 62 -21.05 22.84 -11.19
C PRO A 62 -20.57 21.44 -11.55
N ILE A 63 -20.18 20.67 -10.54
CA ILE A 63 -19.67 19.31 -10.72
C ILE A 63 -20.81 18.30 -10.61
N SER A 64 -20.96 17.50 -11.66
CA SER A 64 -21.91 16.38 -11.65
C SER A 64 -21.36 15.19 -10.86
N THR A 65 -22.23 14.40 -10.23
CA THR A 65 -21.85 13.14 -9.57
C THR A 65 -21.15 12.18 -10.55
N PHE A 66 -21.55 12.21 -11.82
CA PHE A 66 -20.91 11.42 -12.88
C PHE A 66 -19.44 11.81 -13.10
N THR A 67 -19.13 13.11 -13.07
CA THR A 67 -17.75 13.63 -13.16
C THR A 67 -16.89 13.15 -11.98
N VAL A 68 -17.46 13.14 -10.77
CA VAL A 68 -16.76 12.61 -9.57
C VAL A 68 -16.44 11.13 -9.72
N LEU A 69 -17.41 10.33 -10.18
CA LEU A 69 -17.22 8.92 -10.42
C LEU A 69 -16.15 8.66 -11.49
N LEU A 70 -16.21 9.36 -12.62
CA LEU A 70 -15.22 9.28 -13.70
C LEU A 70 -13.83 9.66 -13.25
N SER A 71 -13.69 10.74 -12.48
CA SER A 71 -12.41 11.16 -11.91
C SER A 71 -11.85 10.05 -11.01
N SER A 72 -12.66 9.51 -10.10
CA SER A 72 -12.24 8.47 -9.15
C SER A 72 -11.82 7.18 -9.86
N LEU A 73 -12.57 6.75 -10.88
CA LEU A 73 -12.23 5.60 -11.72
C LEU A 73 -10.97 5.83 -12.55
N SER A 74 -10.76 7.06 -13.04
CA SER A 74 -9.57 7.44 -13.80
C SER A 74 -8.32 7.42 -12.92
N VAL A 75 -8.42 7.91 -11.68
CA VAL A 75 -7.35 7.78 -10.67
C VAL A 75 -7.09 6.31 -10.38
N LEU A 76 -8.13 5.50 -10.18
CA LEU A 76 -7.96 4.07 -9.91
C LEU A 76 -7.27 3.34 -11.07
N GLY A 77 -7.69 3.60 -12.30
CA GLY A 77 -7.07 3.06 -13.51
C GLY A 77 -5.60 3.46 -13.62
N GLY A 78 -5.29 4.74 -13.40
CA GLY A 78 -3.91 5.21 -13.33
C GLY A 78 -3.11 4.52 -12.23
N ALA A 79 -3.70 4.34 -11.05
CA ALA A 79 -3.05 3.70 -9.92
C ALA A 79 -2.73 2.23 -10.18
N ILE A 80 -3.62 1.50 -10.85
CA ILE A 80 -3.35 0.12 -11.28
C ILE A 80 -2.17 0.10 -12.26
N LEU A 81 -2.12 1.01 -13.22
CA LEU A 81 -1.01 1.11 -14.18
C LEU A 81 0.32 1.41 -13.49
N GLY A 82 0.36 2.40 -12.60
CA GLY A 82 1.57 2.76 -11.85
C GLY A 82 2.05 1.63 -10.93
N LEU A 83 1.09 0.92 -10.32
CA LEU A 83 1.36 -0.22 -9.45
C LEU A 83 1.90 -1.41 -10.23
N PHE A 84 1.36 -1.70 -11.42
CA PHE A 84 1.87 -2.75 -12.30
C PHE A 84 3.28 -2.44 -12.79
N TYR A 85 3.57 -1.19 -13.15
CA TYR A 85 4.89 -0.77 -13.62
C TYR A 85 5.98 -0.92 -12.55
N ASN A 86 5.65 -0.67 -11.28
CA ASN A 86 6.63 -0.60 -10.20
C ASN A 86 6.33 -1.57 -9.03
N TRP A 87 5.76 -2.73 -9.34
CA TRP A 87 5.36 -3.70 -8.33
C TRP A 87 6.58 -4.33 -7.67
N THR A 88 6.78 -4.03 -6.38
CA THR A 88 7.83 -4.66 -5.59
C THR A 88 7.24 -5.67 -4.61
N PRO A 89 7.63 -6.96 -4.64
CA PRO A 89 7.05 -7.96 -3.74
C PRO A 89 7.23 -7.58 -2.26
N PRO A 90 6.24 -7.88 -1.41
CA PRO A 90 6.34 -7.60 0.02
C PRO A 90 7.44 -8.47 0.65
N VAL A 91 8.11 -7.94 1.67
CA VAL A 91 9.06 -8.72 2.48
C VAL A 91 8.25 -9.51 3.50
N GLU A 92 8.32 -10.84 3.44
CA GLU A 92 7.72 -11.69 4.46
C GLU A 92 8.40 -11.41 5.81
N PRO A 93 7.63 -11.20 6.89
CA PRO A 93 8.23 -11.05 8.21
C PRO A 93 8.93 -12.36 8.57
N VAL A 94 10.25 -12.29 8.77
CA VAL A 94 11.03 -13.43 9.26
C VAL A 94 10.39 -13.88 10.57
N ARG A 95 9.83 -15.09 10.57
CA ARG A 95 9.25 -15.70 11.77
C ARG A 95 10.37 -15.79 12.80
N LYS A 96 10.39 -14.89 13.79
CA LYS A 96 11.33 -14.99 14.91
C LYS A 96 11.06 -16.31 15.59
N SER A 97 11.93 -17.31 15.39
CA SER A 97 11.93 -18.52 16.18
C SER A 97 12.36 -18.12 17.58
N HIS A 98 11.39 -17.86 18.44
CA HIS A 98 11.65 -17.75 19.87
C HIS A 98 11.93 -19.17 20.35
N ILE A 99 13.22 -19.52 20.43
CA ILE A 99 13.64 -20.74 21.10
C ILE A 99 13.35 -20.47 22.58
N ILE A 100 12.27 -21.05 23.08
CA ILE A 100 12.00 -21.12 24.51
C ILE A 100 12.94 -22.22 25.00
N TYR A 101 13.97 -21.84 25.76
CA TYR A 101 14.72 -22.81 26.54
C TYR A 101 13.80 -23.20 27.70
N GLU A 102 13.32 -24.43 27.69
CA GLU A 102 12.69 -25.04 28.86
C GLU A 102 13.80 -25.26 29.89
N THR A 103 13.73 -24.55 31.02
CA THR A 103 14.64 -24.63 32.18
C THR A 103 14.54 -25.97 32.94
N ASP A 104 13.97 -27.00 32.32
CA ASP A 104 13.74 -28.29 32.97
C ASP A 104 15.00 -29.19 32.97
N ASP A 105 16.08 -28.77 32.30
CA ASP A 105 17.38 -29.46 32.23
C ASP A 105 18.57 -28.64 32.78
N ASP A 106 18.29 -27.60 33.58
CA ASP A 106 19.31 -26.75 34.19
C ASP A 106 20.32 -27.56 35.04
N GLU A 107 19.88 -28.65 35.68
CA GLU A 107 20.75 -29.53 36.48
C GLU A 107 21.70 -30.39 35.62
N GLU A 108 21.25 -30.86 34.46
CA GLU A 108 22.07 -31.66 33.53
C GLU A 108 23.11 -30.77 32.83
N PHE A 109 22.70 -29.55 32.45
CA PHE A 109 23.59 -28.54 31.88
C PHE A 109 24.64 -28.06 32.89
N ASP A 110 24.25 -27.80 34.15
CA ASP A 110 25.18 -27.42 35.22
C ASP A 110 26.16 -28.56 35.58
N ARG A 111 25.73 -29.82 35.47
CA ARG A 111 26.58 -31.00 35.68
C ARG A 111 27.66 -31.11 34.60
N GLU A 112 27.28 -30.96 33.33
CA GLU A 112 28.22 -30.99 32.21
C GLU A 112 29.22 -29.83 32.24
N ILE A 113 28.79 -28.64 32.67
CA ILE A 113 29.66 -27.47 32.88
C ILE A 113 30.69 -27.72 33.99
N LYS A 114 30.29 -28.34 35.12
CA LYS A 114 31.20 -28.65 36.23
C LYS A 114 32.23 -29.72 35.88
N GLU A 115 31.84 -30.74 35.12
CA GLU A 115 32.75 -31.78 34.64
C GLU A 115 33.79 -31.23 33.63
N SER A 116 33.36 -30.34 32.74
CA SER A 116 34.24 -29.74 31.72
C SER A 116 35.15 -28.63 32.25
N LEU A 117 34.76 -27.91 33.31
CA LEU A 117 35.60 -26.90 33.98
C LEU A 117 36.57 -27.49 35.03
N GLY A 118 36.60 -28.82 35.20
CA GLY A 118 37.57 -29.49 36.07
C GLY A 118 37.40 -29.14 37.54
N GLY A 119 36.16 -28.95 38.01
CA GLY A 119 35.83 -28.72 39.41
C GLY A 119 36.16 -29.94 40.28
N LYS A 120 37.43 -30.07 40.68
CA LYS A 120 37.83 -30.94 41.78
C LYS A 120 37.33 -30.34 43.11
N GLN A 121 36.75 -31.23 43.91
CA GLN A 121 36.31 -31.10 45.31
C GLN A 121 36.89 -29.94 46.11
#